data_AF-A0A962YAQ5-F1
#
_entry.id   AF-A0A962YAQ5-F1
#
_cell.length_a   1.000
_cell.length_b   1.000
_cell.length_c   1.000
_cell.angle_alpha   90.00
_cell.angle_beta   90.00
_cell.angle_gamma   90.00
#
_symmetry.space_group_name_H-M   'P 1'
#
loop_
_entity.id
_entity.type
_entity.pdbx_description
1 polymer ?
#
loop_
_entity_poly.entity_id
_entity_poly.type
_entity_poly.pdbx_seq_one_letter_code
_entity_poly.pdbx_strand_id
1 'polypeptide(L)' 'MSDWYEMAQMTSTEFAQARETIKLALVPVGATEQHGSNLALATDYVVGHRLAQRLAQRLHPSAV' A
#
# COMPACT_ATOMS: atom_id res chain seq x y z
N MET A 1 -12.90 5.46 -7.16
CA MET A 1 -12.17 4.44 -6.41
C MET A 1 -10.85 4.23 -7.12
N SER A 2 -9.74 4.12 -6.38
CA SER A 2 -8.42 3.81 -6.94
C SER A 2 -8.48 2.49 -7.73
N ASP A 3 -7.61 2.32 -8.71
CA ASP A 3 -7.55 1.09 -9.56
C ASP A 3 -6.99 -0.15 -8.81
N TRP A 4 -6.97 -0.15 -7.48
CA TRP A 4 -6.44 -1.22 -6.62
C TRP A 4 -7.12 -1.24 -5.25
N TYR A 5 -6.97 -2.33 -4.50
CA TYR A 5 -7.43 -2.38 -3.11
C TYR A 5 -6.39 -1.74 -2.18
N GLU A 6 -6.84 -0.83 -1.32
CA GLU A 6 -6.04 -0.21 -0.27
C GLU A 6 -6.85 -0.34 1.02
N MET A 7 -6.44 -1.24 1.92
CA MET A 7 -7.25 -1.60 3.09
C MET A 7 -7.63 -0.37 3.94
N ALA A 8 -6.73 0.61 4.07
CA ALA A 8 -6.98 1.83 4.83
C ALA A 8 -8.06 2.75 4.21
N GLN A 9 -8.44 2.53 2.95
CA GLN A 9 -9.48 3.27 2.23
C GLN A 9 -10.77 2.45 2.05
N MET A 10 -10.83 1.26 2.64
CA MET A 10 -11.99 0.37 2.58
C MET A 10 -12.70 0.35 3.94
N THR A 11 -14.03 0.32 3.90
CA THR A 11 -14.83 -0.10 5.04
C THR A 11 -14.63 -1.60 5.30
N SER A 12 -14.96 -2.04 6.51
CA SER A 12 -14.93 -3.47 6.86
C SER A 12 -15.85 -4.31 5.96
N THR A 13 -16.98 -3.77 5.53
CA THR A 13 -17.91 -4.43 4.60
C THR A 13 -17.31 -4.59 3.21
N GLU A 14 -16.68 -3.54 2.66
CA GLU A 14 -15.98 -3.63 1.36
C GLU A 14 -14.82 -4.61 1.42
N PHE A 15 -14.05 -4.61 2.52
CA PHE A 15 -12.96 -5.57 2.71
C PHE A 15 -13.49 -7.01 2.82
N ALA A 16 -14.58 -7.24 3.55
CA ALA A 16 -15.19 -8.56 3.66
C ALA A 16 -15.65 -9.10 2.29
N GLN A 17 -16.17 -8.24 1.41
CA GLN A 17 -16.55 -8.60 0.05
C GLN A 17 -15.32 -8.90 -0.84
N ALA A 18 -14.26 -8.10 -0.72
CA ALA A 18 -13.02 -8.28 -1.49
C ALA A 18 -12.16 -9.47 -1.00
N ARG A 19 -12.36 -9.95 0.23
CA ARG A 19 -11.57 -11.03 0.84
C ARG A 19 -11.53 -12.31 -0.01
N GLU A 20 -12.57 -12.59 -0.78
CA GLU A 20 -12.62 -13.77 -1.65
C GLU A 20 -11.60 -13.72 -2.81
N THR A 21 -11.27 -12.52 -3.29
CA THR A 21 -10.33 -12.31 -4.40
C THR A 21 -8.90 -12.04 -3.90
N ILE A 22 -8.75 -11.40 -2.75
CA ILE A 22 -7.45 -11.11 -2.12
C ILE A 22 -6.72 -12.41 -1.73
N LYS A 23 -5.45 -12.52 -2.13
CA LYS A 23 -4.53 -13.63 -1.79
C LYS A 23 -3.22 -13.16 -1.17
N LEU A 24 -2.92 -11.87 -1.25
CA LEU A 24 -1.68 -11.26 -0.78
C LEU A 24 -1.99 -9.95 -0.05
N ALA A 25 -1.37 -9.74 1.11
CA ALA A 25 -1.35 -8.47 1.80
C ALA A 25 0.05 -7.84 1.66
N LEU A 26 0.10 -6.58 1.23
CA LEU A 26 1.32 -5.79 1.10
C LEU A 26 1.44 -4.87 2.32
N VAL A 27 2.45 -5.12 3.17
CA VAL A 27 2.70 -4.31 4.36
C VAL A 27 3.94 -3.45 4.11
N PRO A 28 3.80 -2.18 3.70
CA PRO A 28 4.96 -1.31 3.53
C PRO A 28 5.59 -0.99 4.89
N VAL A 29 6.89 -1.23 5.01
CA VAL A 29 7.70 -0.93 6.18
C VAL A 29 8.83 0.01 5.75
N GLY A 30 9.07 1.05 6.55
CA GLY A 30 10.14 2.01 6.34
C GLY A 30 10.54 2.66 7.67
N ALA A 31 11.22 3.79 7.60
CA ALA A 31 11.68 4.56 8.76
C ALA A 31 11.34 6.06 8.64
N THR A 32 11.51 6.75 9.77
CA THR A 32 11.57 8.22 9.84
C THR A 32 12.99 8.59 10.23
N GLU A 33 13.83 8.94 9.25
CA GLU A 33 15.27 9.15 9.46
C GLU A 33 15.88 10.20 8.53
N GLN A 34 17.06 10.72 8.88
CA GLN A 34 17.71 11.79 8.12
C GLN A 34 18.24 11.27 6.78
N HIS A 35 17.98 12.00 5.69
CA HIS A 35 18.36 11.63 4.33
C HIS A 35 19.20 12.72 3.62
N GLY A 36 19.91 13.55 4.38
CA GLY A 36 20.65 14.71 3.88
C GLY A 36 19.78 15.96 3.79
N SER A 37 20.36 17.06 3.33
CA SER A 37 19.69 18.37 3.31
C SER A 37 18.63 18.54 2.21
N ASN A 38 18.48 17.55 1.33
CA ASN A 38 17.63 17.63 0.14
C ASN A 38 16.48 16.61 0.11
N LEU A 39 16.33 15.77 1.15
CA LEU A 39 15.30 14.73 1.20
C LEU A 39 14.52 14.78 2.52
N ALA A 40 13.27 14.32 2.47
CA ALA A 40 12.38 14.29 3.63
C ALA A 40 12.69 13.11 4.56
N LEU A 41 12.32 13.25 5.84
CA LEU A 41 12.57 12.20 6.84
C LEU A 41 11.81 10.90 6.56
N ALA A 42 10.68 10.98 5.85
CA ALA A 42 9.81 9.85 5.55
C ALA A 42 10.18 9.10 4.26
N THR A 43 11.38 9.34 3.69
CA THR A 43 11.78 8.82 2.36
C THR A 43 11.55 7.31 2.24
N ASP A 44 12.01 6.53 3.22
CA ASP A 44 11.85 5.07 3.23
C ASP A 44 10.39 4.63 3.19
N TYR A 45 9.55 5.22 4.06
CA TYR A 45 8.13 4.91 4.10
C TYR A 45 7.43 5.30 2.79
N VAL A 46 7.72 6.48 2.23
CA VAL A 46 7.10 6.96 0.99
C VAL A 46 7.45 6.05 -0.18
N VAL A 47 8.71 5.64 -0.30
CA VAL A 47 9.14 4.72 -1.36
C VAL A 47 8.46 3.36 -1.20
N GLY A 48 8.48 2.78 0.00
CA GLY A 48 7.85 1.49 0.29
C GLY A 48 6.34 1.49 0.02
N HIS A 49 5.62 2.51 0.50
CA HIS A 49 4.18 2.65 0.32
C HIS A 49 3.80 2.83 -1.16
N ARG A 50 4.54 3.65 -1.91
CA ARG A 50 4.28 3.86 -3.35
C ARG A 50 4.66 2.65 -4.20
N LEU A 51 5.63 1.83 -3.78
CA LEU A 51 5.92 0.56 -4.44
C LEU A 51 4.81 -0.46 -4.19
N ALA A 52 4.32 -0.56 -2.95
CA ALA A 52 3.19 -1.42 -2.60
C ALA A 52 1.94 -1.10 -3.42
N GLN A 53 1.59 0.19 -3.57
CA GLN A 53 0.44 0.61 -4.39
C GLN A 53 0.57 0.21 -5.86
N ARG A 54 1.77 0.36 -6.45
CA ARG A 54 2.02 -0.07 -7.84
C ARG A 54 1.91 -1.59 -7.99
N LEU A 55 2.37 -2.36 -7.00
CA LEU A 55 2.20 -3.81 -6.97
C LEU A 55 0.73 -4.20 -6.82
N ALA A 56 -0.02 -3.55 -5.92
CA ALA A 56 -1.45 -3.78 -5.72
C ALA A 56 -2.24 -3.52 -7.02
N GLN A 57 -1.93 -2.43 -7.73
CA GLN A 57 -2.53 -2.12 -9.02
C GLN A 57 -2.20 -3.19 -10.08
N ARG A 58 -0.95 -3.66 -10.14
CA ARG A 58 -0.52 -4.67 -11.12
C ARG A 58 -1.10 -6.06 -10.86
N LEU A 59 -1.39 -6.36 -9.60
CA LEU A 59 -1.91 -7.64 -9.12
C LEU A 59 -3.41 -7.62 -8.80
N HIS A 60 -4.10 -6.50 -9.03
CA HIS A 60 -5.52 -6.39 -8.73
C HIS A 60 -6.33 -7.48 -9.47
N PRO A 61 -7.29 -8.16 -8.82
CA PRO A 61 -7.80 -7.96 -7.44
C PRO A 61 -7.11 -8.82 -6.36
N SER A 62 -5.98 -9.44 -6.65
CA SER A 62 -5.36 -10.45 -5.76
C SER A 62 -4.52 -9.88 -4.63
N ALA A 63 -4.22 -8.58 -4.63
CA ALA A 63 -3.41 -7.93 -3.61
C ALA A 63 -4.14 -6.73 -2.98
N VAL A 64 -3.88 -6.51 -1.69
CA VAL A 64 -4.35 -5.38 -0.87
C VAL A 64 -3.22 -4.77 -0.07
#